data_AF-A0A1F4UJY4-F1
#
_entry.id   AF-A0A1F4UJY4-F1
#
_cell.length_a   1.000
_cell.length_b   1.000
_cell.length_c   1.000
_cell.angle_alpha   90.00
_cell.angle_beta   90.00
_cell.angle_gamma   90.00
#
_symmetry.space_group_name_H-M   'P 1'
#
loop_
_entity.id
_entity.type
_entity.pdbx_description
1 polymer ?
#
loop_
_entity_poly.entity_id
_entity_poly.type
_entity_poly.pdbx_seq_one_letter_code
_entity_poly.pdbx_strand_id
1 'polypeptide(L)'
;MNTFVQDLTQFLRYNYSPEEKIKEDKNGETTIFFRKGGKSLCYISIKGSKSTVTIVIGSSLEEKVRQSNISKKTKEIFIQAKQFHDGKWLFFALNSKQELEDVKRLLLIKKAPAIK
;
A
#
# COMPACT_ATOMS: atom_id res chain seq x y z
N MET A 1 4.38 -8.67 15.05
CA MET A 1 4.02 -8.01 13.78
C MET A 1 3.12 -8.95 13.00
N ASN A 2 2.02 -8.47 12.41
CA ASN A 2 1.09 -9.29 11.62
C ASN A 2 1.84 -9.99 10.47
N THR A 3 1.66 -11.30 10.27
CA THR A 3 2.33 -12.10 9.23
C THR A 3 2.13 -11.50 7.83
N PHE A 4 0.94 -10.96 7.53
CA PHE A 4 0.69 -10.32 6.24
C PHE A 4 1.49 -9.02 6.04
N VAL A 5 1.75 -8.29 7.12
CA VAL A 5 2.60 -7.09 7.08
C VAL A 5 4.06 -7.46 6.87
N GLN A 6 4.52 -8.56 7.48
CA GLN A 6 5.85 -9.11 7.23
C GLN A 6 6.00 -9.52 5.75
N ASP A 7 5.04 -10.25 5.21
CA ASP A 7 5.04 -10.66 3.80
C ASP A 7 5.02 -9.47 2.84
N LEU A 8 4.21 -8.44 3.12
CA LEU A 8 4.20 -7.22 2.32
C LEU A 8 5.55 -6.50 2.38
N THR A 9 6.14 -6.40 3.57
CA THR A 9 7.44 -5.75 3.76
C THR A 9 8.53 -6.48 2.99
N GLN A 10 8.55 -7.81 3.03
CA GLN A 10 9.49 -8.62 2.25
C GLN A 10 9.29 -8.43 0.74
N PHE A 11 8.04 -8.42 0.28
CA PHE A 11 7.70 -8.15 -1.12
C PHE A 11 8.21 -6.77 -1.56
N LEU A 12 8.02 -5.72 -0.75
CA LEU A 12 8.49 -4.37 -1.04
C LEU A 12 10.02 -4.33 -1.16
N ARG A 13 10.72 -4.90 -0.18
CA ARG A 13 12.19 -4.94 -0.15
C ARG A 13 12.77 -5.66 -1.36
N TYR A 14 12.22 -6.83 -1.69
CA TYR A 14 12.68 -7.65 -2.81
C TYR A 14 12.44 -6.97 -4.17
N ASN A 15 11.24 -6.45 -4.43
CA ASN A 15 10.87 -5.97 -5.76
C ASN A 15 11.28 -4.52 -6.03
N TYR A 16 11.40 -3.70 -4.98
CA TYR A 16 11.60 -2.27 -5.13
C TYR A 16 12.91 -1.76 -4.56
N SER A 17 13.57 -2.49 -3.65
CA SER A 17 14.69 -1.98 -2.83
C SER A 17 14.40 -0.53 -2.38
N PRO A 18 13.33 -0.33 -1.59
CA PRO A 18 12.79 0.99 -1.29
C PRO A 18 13.66 1.73 -0.28
N GLU A 19 13.58 3.05 -0.31
CA GLU A 19 13.98 3.89 0.80
C GLU A 19 12.95 3.74 1.92
N GLU A 20 13.40 3.40 3.12
CA GLU A 20 12.56 3.23 4.32
C GLU A 20 12.80 4.39 5.30
N LYS A 21 11.72 5.01 5.78
CA LYS A 21 11.76 5.99 6.87
C LYS A 21 10.77 5.61 7.94
N ILE A 22 11.17 5.64 9.21
CA ILE A 22 10.30 5.35 10.35
C ILE A 22 9.97 6.67 11.06
N LYS A 23 8.72 6.84 11.48
CA LYS A 23 8.30 7.91 12.39
C LYS A 23 7.43 7.31 13.48
N GLU A 24 7.61 7.81 14.70
CA GLU A 24 6.72 7.55 15.81
C GLU A 24 5.92 8.82 16.13
N ASP A 25 4.63 8.69 16.35
CA ASP A 25 3.79 9.79 16.79
C ASP A 25 3.74 9.87 18.34
N LYS A 26 3.26 11.00 18.86
CA LYS A 26 3.12 11.24 20.31
C LYS A 26 2.14 10.27 21.01
N ASN A 27 1.38 9.48 20.25
CA ASN A 27 0.37 8.55 20.75
C ASN A 27 0.85 7.08 20.64
N GLY A 28 2.13 6.85 20.35
CA GLY A 28 2.74 5.52 20.22
C GLY A 28 2.39 4.78 18.92
N GLU A 29 1.91 5.47 17.88
CA GLU A 29 1.80 4.90 16.53
C GLU A 29 3.15 5.00 15.82
N THR A 30 3.64 3.87 15.31
CA THR A 30 4.82 3.83 14.44
C THR A 30 4.38 3.70 12.99
N THR A 31 4.83 4.59 12.12
CA THR A 31 4.61 4.52 10.67
C THR A 31 5.92 4.28 9.94
N ILE A 32 5.95 3.24 9.10
CA ILE A 32 7.04 2.95 8.17
C ILE A 32 6.64 3.46 6.79
N PHE A 33 7.44 4.36 6.22
CA PHE A 33 7.25 4.96 4.91
C PHE A 33 8.15 4.26 3.89
N PHE A 34 7.56 3.64 2.87
CA PHE A 34 8.29 3.02 1.77
C PHE A 34 8.26 3.91 0.54
N ARG A 35 9.42 4.28 0.02
CA ARG A 35 9.57 5.18 -1.14
C ARG A 35 10.51 4.59 -2.18
N LYS A 36 10.34 4.99 -3.44
CA LYS A 36 11.29 4.65 -4.51
C LYS A 36 11.35 5.78 -5.53
N GLY A 37 12.57 6.24 -5.84
CA GLY A 37 12.78 7.29 -6.84
C GLY A 37 12.08 8.59 -6.45
N GLY A 38 12.15 8.97 -5.17
CA GLY A 38 11.53 10.18 -4.65
C GLY A 38 10.00 10.14 -4.51
N LYS A 39 9.32 9.03 -4.85
CA LYS A 39 7.86 8.89 -4.75
C LYS A 39 7.46 7.83 -3.72
N SER A 40 6.31 8.02 -3.07
CA SER A 40 5.74 7.04 -2.14
C SER A 40 5.28 5.78 -2.87
N LEU A 41 5.58 4.60 -2.30
CA LEU A 41 4.96 3.32 -2.64
C LEU A 41 3.73 3.09 -1.74
N CYS A 42 3.97 3.00 -0.43
CA CYS A 42 2.94 2.86 0.59
C CYS A 42 3.48 3.28 1.97
N TYR A 43 2.58 3.33 2.94
CA TYR A 43 2.89 3.52 4.36
C TYR A 43 2.29 2.37 5.16
N ILE A 44 2.97 1.96 6.23
CA ILE A 44 2.45 0.96 7.17
C ILE A 44 2.44 1.60 8.56
N SER A 45 1.26 1.94 9.05
CA SER A 45 1.04 2.42 10.42
C SER A 45 0.73 1.25 11.34
N ILE A 46 1.35 1.22 12.52
CA ILE A 46 1.24 0.18 13.53
C ILE A 46 0.93 0.84 14.87
N LYS A 47 -0.19 0.45 15.48
CA LYS A 47 -0.59 0.89 16.83
C LYS A 47 -1.13 -0.29 17.62
N GLY A 48 -0.37 -0.74 18.62
CA GLY A 48 -0.66 -1.97 19.34
C GLY A 48 -0.69 -3.18 18.41
N SER A 49 -1.78 -3.95 18.42
CA SER A 49 -1.98 -5.09 17.52
C SER A 49 -2.52 -4.73 16.14
N LYS A 50 -2.89 -3.47 15.90
CA LYS A 50 -3.49 -3.02 14.63
C LYS A 50 -2.43 -2.50 13.69
N SER A 51 -2.53 -2.89 12.43
CA SER A 51 -1.73 -2.37 11.33
C SER A 51 -2.63 -1.83 10.24
N THR A 52 -2.24 -0.75 9.58
CA THR A 52 -2.92 -0.22 8.40
C THR A 52 -1.92 0.11 7.32
N VAL A 53 -2.13 -0.46 6.14
CA VAL A 53 -1.39 -0.16 4.92
C VAL A 53 -2.13 0.92 4.15
N THR A 54 -1.43 1.99 3.83
CA THR A 54 -1.96 3.10 3.02
C THR A 54 -1.28 3.13 1.66
N ILE A 55 -2.08 3.14 0.59
CA ILE A 55 -1.61 3.32 -0.80
C ILE A 55 -2.33 4.52 -1.41
N VAL A 56 -1.58 5.39 -2.09
CA VAL A 56 -2.14 6.50 -2.86
C VAL A 56 -2.09 6.17 -4.35
N ILE A 57 -3.24 6.08 -5.02
CA ILE A 57 -3.33 5.81 -6.46
C ILE A 57 -3.66 7.09 -7.21
N GLY A 58 -2.76 7.52 -8.10
CA GLY A 58 -2.97 8.69 -8.95
C GLY A 58 -4.09 8.49 -9.97
N SER A 59 -4.76 9.57 -10.36
CA SER A 59 -5.91 9.54 -11.29
C SER A 59 -5.59 8.88 -12.64
N SER A 60 -4.37 9.05 -13.15
CA SER A 60 -3.91 8.43 -14.40
C SER A 60 -3.85 6.89 -14.37
N LEU A 61 -4.02 6.27 -13.21
CA LEU A 61 -4.01 4.82 -13.02
C LEU A 61 -5.39 4.22 -12.79
N GLU A 62 -6.45 5.04 -12.78
CA GLU A 62 -7.81 4.60 -12.46
C GLU A 62 -8.28 3.45 -13.34
N GLU A 63 -8.11 3.59 -14.65
CA GLU A 63 -8.54 2.55 -15.58
C GLU A 63 -7.78 1.23 -15.38
N LYS A 64 -6.47 1.31 -15.10
CA LYS A 64 -5.64 0.13 -14.79
C LYS A 64 -6.14 -0.58 -13.53
N VAL A 65 -6.56 0.17 -12.51
CA VAL A 65 -7.14 -0.43 -11.29
C VAL A 65 -8.49 -1.08 -11.59
N ARG A 66 -9.37 -0.44 -12.38
CA ARG A 66 -10.69 -0.98 -12.74
C ARG A 66 -10.59 -2.30 -13.51
N GLN A 67 -9.66 -2.38 -14.46
CA GLN A 67 -9.39 -3.57 -15.28
C GLN A 67 -8.61 -4.66 -14.53
N SER A 68 -7.96 -4.34 -13.41
CA SER A 68 -7.16 -5.31 -12.67
C SER A 68 -7.99 -6.42 -12.04
N ASN A 69 -7.37 -7.59 -11.92
CA ASN A 69 -7.93 -8.75 -11.22
C ASN A 69 -7.67 -8.65 -9.71
N ILE A 70 -8.27 -7.64 -9.07
CA ILE A 70 -8.36 -7.47 -7.62
C ILE A 70 -9.77 -7.81 -7.14
N SER A 71 -9.92 -8.16 -5.86
CA SER A 71 -11.22 -8.53 -5.30
C SER A 71 -12.25 -7.40 -5.38
N LYS A 72 -13.53 -7.77 -5.35
CA LYS A 72 -14.65 -6.82 -5.31
C LYS A 72 -14.52 -5.82 -4.15
N LYS A 73 -14.11 -6.30 -2.97
CA LYS A 73 -13.87 -5.47 -1.78
C LYS A 73 -12.82 -4.38 -2.06
N THR A 74 -11.69 -4.73 -2.67
CA THR A 74 -10.64 -3.76 -3.01
C THR A 74 -11.12 -2.77 -4.08
N LYS A 75 -11.90 -3.23 -5.07
CA LYS A 75 -12.53 -2.33 -6.06
C LYS A 75 -13.48 -1.34 -5.40
N GLU A 76 -14.29 -1.78 -4.43
CA GLU A 76 -15.21 -0.92 -3.68
C GLU A 76 -14.46 0.13 -2.86
N ILE A 77 -13.38 -0.25 -2.15
CA ILE A 77 -12.51 0.70 -1.44
C ILE A 77 -11.98 1.77 -2.40
N PHE A 78 -11.53 1.37 -3.60
CA PHE A 78 -11.04 2.31 -4.61
C PHE A 78 -12.13 3.22 -5.19
N ILE A 79 -13.33 2.69 -5.44
CA ILE A 79 -14.45 3.46 -5.96
C ILE A 79 -14.91 4.51 -4.94
N GLN A 80 -15.03 4.11 -3.67
CA GLN A 80 -15.50 4.98 -2.58
C GLN A 80 -14.44 5.98 -2.09
N ALA A 81 -13.16 5.72 -2.33
CA ALA A 81 -12.09 6.61 -1.92
C ALA A 81 -12.19 7.99 -2.59
N LYS A 82 -12.12 9.04 -1.77
CA LYS A 82 -12.09 10.43 -2.20
C LYS A 82 -10.89 10.69 -3.10
N GLN A 83 -11.13 11.39 -4.22
CA GLN A 83 -10.08 11.87 -5.12
C GLN A 83 -9.46 13.15 -4.56
N PHE A 84 -8.15 13.13 -4.29
CA PHE A 84 -7.34 14.30 -3.95
C PHE A 84 -6.39 14.66 -5.10
N HIS A 85 -5.65 15.76 -4.94
CA HIS A 85 -4.66 16.23 -5.91
C HIS A 85 -3.55 15.21 -6.18
N ASP A 86 -3.16 14.42 -5.17
CA ASP A 86 -2.12 13.40 -5.24
C ASP A 86 -2.65 11.99 -5.54
N GLY A 87 -3.97 11.80 -5.47
CA GLY A 87 -4.64 10.55 -5.81
C GLY A 87 -5.76 10.17 -4.84
N LYS A 88 -6.22 8.93 -4.97
CA LYS A 88 -7.11 8.28 -4.02
C LYS A 88 -6.30 7.57 -2.95
N TRP A 89 -6.59 7.88 -1.69
CA TRP A 89 -5.97 7.26 -0.53
C TRP A 89 -6.77 6.01 -0.12
N LEU A 90 -6.12 4.85 -0.19
CA LEU A 90 -6.70 3.55 0.10
C LEU A 90 -6.09 2.99 1.39
N PHE A 91 -6.91 2.40 2.25
CA PHE A 91 -6.51 1.93 3.58
C PHE A 91 -6.88 0.46 3.76
N PHE A 92 -5.91 -0.36 4.19
CA PHE A 92 -6.07 -1.81 4.34
C PHE A 92 -5.55 -2.30 5.69
N ALA A 93 -6.35 -3.06 6.43
CA ALA A 93 -5.90 -3.68 7.69
C ALA A 93 -5.07 -4.96 7.48
N LEU A 94 -5.11 -5.54 6.27
CA LEU A 94 -4.52 -6.84 5.91
C LEU A 94 -4.92 -7.97 6.88
N ASN A 95 -6.19 -8.41 6.78
CA ASN A 95 -6.74 -9.48 7.62
C ASN A 95 -6.87 -10.81 6.86
N SER A 96 -6.51 -10.84 5.57
CA SER A 96 -6.64 -12.01 4.72
C SER A 96 -5.56 -12.08 3.65
N LYS A 97 -5.29 -13.30 3.16
CA LYS A 97 -4.38 -13.52 2.04
C LYS A 97 -4.85 -12.78 0.78
N GLN A 98 -6.15 -12.71 0.52
CA GLN A 98 -6.69 -12.01 -0.64
C GLN A 98 -6.39 -10.50 -0.59
N GLU A 99 -6.52 -9.86 0.58
CA GLU A 99 -6.19 -8.44 0.73
C GLU A 99 -4.70 -8.18 0.52
N LEU A 100 -3.83 -9.07 1.03
CA LEU A 100 -2.39 -8.97 0.78
C LEU A 100 -2.07 -9.02 -0.72
N GLU A 101 -2.65 -9.99 -1.44
CA GLU A 101 -2.42 -10.14 -2.89
C GLU A 101 -2.98 -8.97 -3.69
N ASP A 102 -4.13 -8.42 -3.29
CA ASP A 102 -4.69 -7.22 -3.92
C ASP A 102 -3.80 -5.98 -3.69
N VAL A 103 -3.29 -5.80 -2.47
CA VAL A 103 -2.35 -4.71 -2.13
C VAL A 103 -1.06 -4.82 -2.96
N LYS A 104 -0.51 -6.03 -3.12
CA LYS A 104 0.64 -6.27 -4.01
C LYS A 104 0.32 -5.90 -5.47
N ARG A 105 -0.86 -6.28 -5.98
CA ARG A 105 -1.30 -5.89 -7.35
C ARG A 105 -1.41 -4.37 -7.50
N LEU A 106 -1.99 -3.68 -6.51
CA LEU A 106 -2.09 -2.22 -6.52
C LEU A 106 -0.71 -1.56 -6.54
N LEU A 107 0.27 -2.10 -5.81
CA LEU A 107 1.66 -1.61 -5.84
C LEU A 107 2.30 -1.80 -7.22
N LEU A 108 2.10 -2.95 -7.86
CA LEU A 108 2.59 -3.23 -9.22
C LEU A 108 1.98 -2.28 -10.25
N ILE A 109 0.68 -1.97 -10.14
CA ILE A 109 -0.01 -0.97 -10.99
C ILE A 109 0.56 0.43 -10.73
N LYS A 110 0.75 0.79 -9.45
CA LYS A 110 1.24 2.09 -9.03
C LYS A 110 2.66 2.36 -9.51
N LYS A 111 3.54 1.37 -9.41
CA LYS A 111 4.93 1.46 -9.83
C LYS A 111 5.39 0.07 -10.28
N ALA A 112 5.83 -0.01 -11.53
CA ALA A 112 6.55 -1.18 -11.99
C ALA A 112 7.86 -1.35 -11.18
N PRO A 113 8.16 -2.58 -10.70
CA PRO A 113 9.44 -2.92 -10.10
C PRO A 113 10.60 -2.49 -11.01
N ALA A 114 11.67 -1.98 -10.41
CA ALA A 114 12.84 -1.51 -11.17
C ALA A 114 13.86 -2.63 -11.43
N ILE A 115 13.62 -3.85 -10.91
CA ILE A 115 14.59 -4.94 -10.89
C ILE A 115 13.93 -6.20 -11.48
N LYS A 116 14.62 -6.80 -12.46
CA LYS A 116 14.58 -8.23 -12.80
C LYS A 116 15.85 -8.86 -12.26
#